data_AF-A0AAD9HRI9-F1
#
_entry.id   AF-A0AAD9HRI9-F1
#
_cell.length_a   1.000
_cell.length_b   1.000
_cell.length_c   1.000
_cell.angle_alpha   90.00
_cell.angle_beta   90.00
_cell.angle_gamma   90.00
#
_symmetry.space_group_name_H-M   'P 1'
#
loop_
_entity.id
_entity.type
_entity.pdbx_description
1 polymer ?
#
loop_
_entity_poly.entity_id
_entity_poly.type
_entity_poly.pdbx_seq_one_letter_code
_entity_poly.pdbx_strand_id
1 'polypeptide(L)'
;MLAVERGADKKTSCPSPLPPSSFGCALLLKTIDKLQYLVLFVTPPAELRQASKLDLAAQTQAAPASAAAAPASLRELPSAAECAAHLQLLETFVALHGTVRLLAADAGLAPGAAWDSYCDRAVARFEAWSADGPRPAERMPPVDVLMAWHALMLHPRAYAHFIELGGRLGLDGLKWSEISNLTIPDIDLPSLSTAHTGVFTHRSPTGTPLFTYPLAAAIRRQLSFSTKMARHAWLRSPSVASTLGRARARYARFFSLVAAHPRTVMVPTLDVDLVWHTHQLSPARYLAFSKRAAAGRLVDHDDEIADETLGALAADMQALWADAFDGDAYHACLCWACEGGRAGVDGRAVEAALRDEEAAGRGGSVLPPADLAFPRCGDCGNHPDSCCPSVEGAAGCGSGCGGGCGGEGGCGSCGAMR
;
A
#
# COMPACT_ATOMS: atom_id res chain seq x y z
N MET A 1 -59.08 1.55 17.77
CA MET A 1 -59.18 2.72 16.88
C MET A 1 -57.98 2.68 15.95
N LEU A 2 -58.05 2.48 14.63
CA LEU A 2 -59.15 2.21 13.71
C LEU A 2 -58.47 1.44 12.55
N ALA A 3 -58.93 0.22 12.29
CA ALA A 3 -58.55 -0.55 11.11
C ALA A 3 -59.25 0.04 9.88
N VAL A 4 -58.56 0.09 8.74
CA VAL A 4 -59.20 0.35 7.44
C VAL A 4 -58.65 -0.66 6.43
N GLU A 5 -59.45 -1.68 6.16
CA GLU A 5 -59.39 -2.47 4.94
C GLU A 5 -60.08 -1.69 3.80
N ARG A 6 -59.50 -1.72 2.59
CA ARG A 6 -60.25 -1.55 1.33
C ARG A 6 -59.66 -2.40 0.21
N GLY A 7 -60.42 -3.43 -0.17
CA GLY A 7 -61.00 -3.63 -1.50
C GLY A 7 -60.08 -3.79 -2.72
N ALA A 8 -60.08 -5.00 -3.30
CA ALA A 8 -59.58 -5.31 -4.63
C ALA A 8 -60.55 -4.83 -5.74
N ASP A 9 -60.03 -4.27 -6.84
CA ASP A 9 -60.26 -4.84 -8.20
C ASP A 9 -59.48 -4.15 -9.35
N LYS A 10 -59.04 -5.01 -10.30
CA LYS A 10 -58.80 -4.83 -11.75
C LYS A 10 -57.54 -4.13 -12.31
N LYS A 11 -56.57 -5.00 -12.62
CA LYS A 11 -55.89 -5.25 -13.93
C LYS A 11 -55.68 -4.07 -14.91
N THR A 12 -54.42 -3.69 -15.10
CA THR A 12 -53.81 -3.49 -16.43
C THR A 12 -52.39 -4.05 -16.44
N SER A 13 -52.02 -4.65 -17.57
CA SER A 13 -50.88 -5.54 -17.82
C SER A 13 -49.54 -4.82 -18.03
N CYS A 14 -48.45 -5.38 -17.49
CA CYS A 14 -47.07 -5.17 -17.96
C CYS A 14 -46.34 -6.52 -18.10
N PRO A 15 -45.42 -6.68 -19.07
CA PRO A 15 -44.86 -7.95 -19.47
C PRO A 15 -43.80 -8.50 -18.50
N SER A 16 -43.58 -9.80 -18.62
CA SER A 16 -42.79 -10.72 -17.78
C SER A 16 -41.39 -10.24 -17.35
N PRO A 17 -40.91 -10.66 -16.15
CA PRO A 17 -39.53 -10.46 -15.74
C PRO A 17 -38.58 -11.41 -16.50
N LEU A 18 -37.44 -10.85 -16.94
CA LEU A 18 -36.27 -11.59 -17.43
C LEU A 18 -35.67 -12.45 -16.29
N PRO A 19 -35.01 -13.58 -16.60
CA PRO A 19 -34.52 -14.53 -15.60
C PRO A 19 -33.31 -13.99 -14.82
N PRO A 20 -33.06 -14.47 -13.59
CA PRO A 20 -31.95 -14.00 -12.78
C PRO A 20 -30.62 -14.49 -13.37
N SER A 21 -29.76 -13.57 -13.80
CA SER A 21 -28.34 -13.85 -14.03
C SER A 21 -27.67 -14.11 -12.69
N SER A 22 -27.20 -15.33 -12.50
CA SER A 22 -26.47 -15.81 -11.33
C SER A 22 -25.13 -15.07 -11.14
N PHE A 23 -25.12 -14.08 -10.26
CA PHE A 23 -23.90 -13.54 -9.65
C PHE A 23 -23.71 -14.21 -8.29
N GLY A 24 -22.74 -15.12 -8.20
CA GLY A 24 -22.37 -15.79 -6.97
C GLY A 24 -21.54 -14.88 -6.07
N CYS A 25 -22.18 -14.04 -5.26
CA CYS A 25 -21.58 -13.55 -4.02
C CYS A 25 -21.68 -14.66 -2.98
N ALA A 26 -20.55 -15.13 -2.44
CA ALA A 26 -20.58 -15.93 -1.23
C ALA A 26 -20.83 -15.00 -0.04
N LEU A 27 -22.11 -14.76 0.29
CA LEU A 27 -22.49 -14.20 1.59
C LEU A 27 -22.30 -15.29 2.64
N LEU A 28 -21.33 -15.14 3.54
CA LEU A 28 -21.35 -15.87 4.80
C LEU A 28 -22.15 -15.05 5.82
N LEU A 29 -23.46 -15.31 5.91
CA LEU A 29 -24.29 -14.82 7.02
C LEU A 29 -23.87 -15.57 8.28
N LYS A 30 -23.05 -14.97 9.13
CA LYS A 30 -22.86 -15.44 10.51
C LYS A 30 -23.84 -14.69 11.40
N THR A 31 -24.81 -15.42 11.93
CA THR A 31 -25.64 -14.98 13.05
C THR A 31 -24.90 -15.29 14.34
N ILE A 32 -24.49 -14.27 15.08
CA ILE A 32 -24.08 -14.38 16.49
C ILE A 32 -24.93 -13.37 17.27
N ASP A 33 -25.68 -13.87 18.26
CA ASP A 33 -26.46 -13.11 19.24
C ASP A 33 -27.33 -11.95 18.72
N LYS A 34 -28.22 -12.26 17.77
CA LYS A 34 -29.33 -11.41 17.30
C LYS A 34 -28.96 -10.11 16.57
N LEU A 35 -27.69 -9.88 16.27
CA LEU A 35 -27.25 -8.83 15.34
C LEU A 35 -26.85 -9.46 14.00
N GLN A 36 -27.51 -9.02 12.93
CA GLN A 36 -27.11 -9.39 11.57
C GLN A 36 -25.92 -8.51 11.17
N TYR A 37 -24.70 -9.03 11.27
CA TYR A 37 -23.54 -8.38 10.69
C TYR A 37 -23.36 -8.84 9.24
N LEU A 38 -23.42 -7.89 8.31
CA LEU A 38 -22.97 -8.10 6.95
C LEU A 38 -21.46 -7.95 6.93
N VAL A 39 -20.72 -9.03 7.21
CA VAL A 39 -19.28 -9.08 6.91
C VAL A 39 -19.16 -9.26 5.40
N LEU A 40 -19.08 -8.14 4.70
CA LEU A 40 -18.85 -8.07 3.26
C LEU A 40 -17.42 -8.53 2.96
N PHE A 41 -17.26 -9.83 2.70
CA PHE A 41 -16.12 -10.33 1.94
C PHE A 41 -16.26 -9.86 0.49
N VAL A 42 -16.01 -8.58 0.24
CA VAL A 42 -15.80 -8.13 -1.13
C VAL A 42 -14.34 -8.39 -1.43
N THR A 43 -14.02 -9.63 -1.81
CA THR A 43 -13.06 -9.73 -2.90
C THR A 43 -13.72 -8.97 -4.05
N PRO A 44 -13.13 -7.87 -4.57
CA PRO A 44 -13.72 -7.19 -5.72
C PRO A 44 -13.94 -8.26 -6.81
N PRO A 45 -15.11 -8.26 -7.49
CA PRO A 45 -15.38 -9.20 -8.58
C PRO A 45 -14.15 -9.28 -9.47
N ALA A 46 -13.78 -10.49 -9.89
CA ALA A 46 -12.64 -10.69 -10.79
C ALA A 46 -12.71 -9.73 -11.99
N GLU A 47 -13.91 -9.31 -12.38
CA GLU A 47 -14.24 -8.34 -13.44
C GLU A 47 -13.82 -6.88 -13.15
N LEU A 48 -13.87 -6.38 -11.91
CA LEU A 48 -13.33 -5.05 -11.53
C LEU A 48 -11.80 -5.06 -11.46
N ARG A 49 -11.22 -6.21 -11.06
CA ARG A 49 -9.79 -6.50 -11.19
C ARG A 49 -9.38 -6.66 -12.66
N GLN A 50 -10.25 -7.17 -13.52
CA GLN A 50 -9.99 -7.34 -14.95
C GLN A 50 -10.14 -6.03 -15.74
N ALA A 51 -11.10 -5.17 -15.36
CA ALA A 51 -11.33 -3.87 -15.99
C ALA A 51 -10.15 -2.92 -15.69
N SER A 52 -9.70 -2.85 -14.43
CA SER A 52 -8.46 -2.14 -14.08
C SER A 52 -7.21 -2.77 -14.69
N LYS A 53 -7.17 -4.10 -14.92
CA LYS A 53 -6.09 -4.77 -15.67
C LYS A 53 -6.10 -4.44 -17.17
N LEU A 54 -7.28 -4.39 -17.81
CA LEU A 54 -7.42 -4.07 -19.24
C LEU A 54 -7.11 -2.60 -19.49
N ASP A 55 -7.57 -1.70 -18.61
CA ASP A 55 -7.23 -0.29 -18.69
C ASP A 55 -5.77 -0.02 -18.33
N LEU A 56 -5.20 -0.66 -17.30
CA LEU A 56 -3.79 -0.46 -16.95
C LEU A 56 -2.85 -1.08 -17.99
N ALA A 57 -3.15 -2.27 -18.53
CA ALA A 57 -2.38 -2.87 -19.61
C ALA A 57 -2.53 -2.07 -20.92
N ALA A 58 -3.72 -1.57 -21.25
CA ALA A 58 -3.93 -0.71 -22.41
C ALA A 58 -3.26 0.67 -22.25
N GLN A 59 -3.33 1.28 -21.07
CA GLN A 59 -2.74 2.61 -20.80
C GLN A 59 -1.21 2.56 -20.62
N THR A 60 -0.65 1.43 -20.16
CA THR A 60 0.81 1.21 -20.15
C THR A 60 1.36 0.80 -21.52
N GLN A 61 0.54 0.18 -22.39
CA GLN A 61 0.90 -0.13 -23.79
C GLN A 61 0.64 1.04 -24.76
N ALA A 62 -0.29 1.95 -24.45
CA ALA A 62 -0.62 3.14 -25.24
C ALA A 62 0.32 4.33 -24.99
N ALA A 63 1.36 4.15 -24.17
CA ALA A 63 2.47 5.10 -24.17
C ALA A 63 3.04 5.20 -25.60
N PRO A 64 3.26 6.42 -26.14
CA PRO A 64 3.62 6.58 -27.55
C PRO A 64 4.88 5.77 -27.88
N ALA A 65 4.95 5.27 -29.11
CA ALA A 65 6.06 4.49 -29.67
C ALA A 65 7.44 5.19 -29.62
N SER A 66 7.56 6.37 -28.99
CA SER A 66 8.82 7.01 -28.60
C SER A 66 9.51 6.34 -27.40
N ALA A 67 8.90 5.35 -26.74
CA ALA A 67 9.53 4.53 -25.70
C ALA A 67 10.73 3.67 -26.18
N ALA A 68 11.08 3.74 -27.47
CA ALA A 68 12.23 3.05 -28.06
C ALA A 68 13.61 3.53 -27.56
N ALA A 69 13.68 4.58 -26.72
CA ALA A 69 14.96 5.04 -26.17
C ALA A 69 14.86 5.52 -24.71
N ALA A 70 14.18 4.77 -23.83
CA ALA A 70 14.44 4.96 -22.40
C ALA A 70 15.94 4.73 -22.14
N PRO A 71 16.66 5.65 -21.47
CA PRO A 71 18.07 5.46 -21.14
C PRO A 71 18.24 4.13 -20.39
N ALA A 72 19.35 3.43 -20.65
CA ALA A 72 19.59 2.07 -20.14
C ALA A 72 19.36 1.94 -18.62
N SER A 73 19.58 3.02 -17.86
CA SER A 73 19.35 3.11 -16.42
C SER A 73 17.88 2.91 -15.99
N LEU A 74 16.88 3.30 -16.79
CA LEU A 74 15.46 3.15 -16.43
C LEU A 74 14.91 1.73 -16.64
N ARG A 75 15.61 0.90 -17.45
CA ARG A 75 15.20 -0.50 -17.73
C ARG A 75 15.53 -1.44 -16.57
N GLU A 76 16.48 -1.06 -15.73
CA GLU A 76 16.86 -1.82 -14.54
C GLU A 76 15.92 -1.55 -13.35
N LEU A 77 15.17 -0.44 -13.40
CA LEU A 77 14.21 -0.07 -12.36
C LEU A 77 12.91 -0.88 -12.49
N PRO A 78 12.15 -1.05 -11.38
CA PRO A 78 10.82 -1.64 -11.45
C PRO A 78 9.96 -0.92 -12.48
N SER A 79 9.18 -1.68 -13.25
CA SER A 79 8.22 -1.14 -14.20
C SER A 79 7.01 -0.51 -13.47
N ALA A 80 6.24 0.31 -14.18
CA ALA A 80 4.99 0.85 -13.64
C ALA A 80 3.99 -0.27 -13.29
N ALA A 81 3.98 -1.36 -14.07
CA ALA A 81 3.15 -2.52 -13.79
C ALA A 81 3.56 -3.24 -12.49
N GLU A 82 4.85 -3.37 -12.22
CA GLU A 82 5.35 -3.94 -10.94
C GLU A 82 4.99 -3.03 -9.76
N CYS A 83 5.12 -1.70 -9.91
CA CYS A 83 4.71 -0.75 -8.87
C CYS A 83 3.19 -0.81 -8.61
N ALA A 84 2.38 -0.96 -9.66
CA ALA A 84 0.94 -1.13 -9.53
C ALA A 84 0.57 -2.45 -8.85
N ALA A 85 1.24 -3.56 -9.21
CA ALA A 85 1.06 -4.84 -8.53
C ALA A 85 1.47 -4.73 -7.05
N HIS A 86 2.53 -4.00 -6.73
CA HIS A 86 2.93 -3.75 -5.35
C HIS A 86 1.88 -2.92 -4.59
N LEU A 87 1.29 -1.87 -5.19
CA LEU A 87 0.16 -1.15 -4.58
C LEU A 87 -1.01 -2.09 -4.25
N GLN A 88 -1.35 -3.05 -5.13
CA GLN A 88 -2.41 -4.03 -4.86
C GLN A 88 -2.07 -4.92 -3.65
N LEU A 89 -0.80 -5.31 -3.52
CA LEU A 89 -0.33 -6.08 -2.37
C LEU A 89 -0.44 -5.26 -1.08
N LEU A 90 -0.04 -3.98 -1.10
CA LEU A 90 -0.14 -3.09 0.07
C LEU A 90 -1.60 -2.88 0.49
N GLU A 91 -2.52 -2.66 -0.46
CA GLU A 91 -3.96 -2.61 -0.18
C GLU A 91 -4.47 -3.91 0.45
N THR A 92 -3.96 -5.06 0.01
CA THR A 92 -4.29 -6.37 0.59
C THR A 92 -3.83 -6.49 2.05
N PHE A 93 -2.63 -5.98 2.39
CA PHE A 93 -2.16 -5.97 3.77
C PHE A 93 -2.97 -5.04 4.68
N VAL A 94 -3.35 -3.86 4.17
CA VAL A 94 -4.21 -2.93 4.90
C VAL A 94 -5.60 -3.53 5.13
N ALA A 95 -6.16 -4.19 4.12
CA ALA A 95 -7.41 -4.94 4.22
C ALA A 95 -7.32 -6.06 5.26
N LEU A 96 -6.22 -6.83 5.28
CA LEU A 96 -5.98 -7.87 6.26
C LEU A 96 -5.94 -7.31 7.68
N HIS A 97 -5.20 -6.23 7.90
CA HIS A 97 -5.14 -5.53 9.18
C HIS A 97 -6.52 -5.07 9.66
N GLY A 98 -7.29 -4.41 8.78
CA GLY A 98 -8.65 -3.99 9.09
C GLY A 98 -9.56 -5.18 9.46
N THR A 99 -9.47 -6.28 8.70
CA THR A 99 -10.26 -7.50 8.97
C THR A 99 -9.94 -8.10 10.33
N VAL A 100 -8.66 -8.26 10.69
CA VAL A 100 -8.24 -8.80 12.00
C VAL A 100 -8.82 -7.94 13.13
N ARG A 101 -8.72 -6.61 13.01
CA ARG A 101 -9.22 -5.67 14.02
C ARG A 101 -10.72 -5.70 14.19
N LEU A 102 -11.47 -5.75 13.08
CA LEU A 102 -12.94 -5.83 13.11
C LEU A 102 -13.41 -7.12 13.77
N LEU A 103 -12.84 -8.25 13.38
CA LEU A 103 -13.15 -9.55 13.99
C LEU A 103 -12.80 -9.56 15.48
N ALA A 104 -11.63 -9.01 15.86
CA ALA A 104 -11.25 -8.91 17.26
C ALA A 104 -12.24 -8.06 18.08
N ALA A 105 -12.66 -6.92 17.55
CA ALA A 105 -13.65 -6.06 18.21
C ALA A 105 -15.00 -6.78 18.40
N ASP A 106 -15.48 -7.49 17.38
CA ASP A 106 -16.71 -8.30 17.43
C ASP A 106 -16.64 -9.41 18.50
N ALA A 107 -15.45 -10.02 18.66
CA ALA A 107 -15.18 -11.02 19.69
C ALA A 107 -14.91 -10.43 21.10
N GLY A 108 -15.01 -9.11 21.28
CA GLY A 108 -14.72 -8.45 22.56
C GLY A 108 -13.23 -8.42 22.95
N LEU A 109 -12.33 -8.62 21.98
CA LEU A 109 -10.88 -8.57 22.17
C LEU A 109 -10.32 -7.18 21.85
N ALA A 110 -9.20 -6.81 22.48
CA ALA A 110 -8.50 -5.57 22.17
C ALA A 110 -7.92 -5.61 20.73
N PRO A 111 -8.38 -4.76 19.79
CA PRO A 111 -8.01 -4.89 18.38
C PRO A 111 -6.52 -4.72 18.08
N GLY A 112 -5.83 -3.87 18.85
CA GLY A 112 -4.37 -3.69 18.74
C GLY A 112 -3.61 -4.97 19.11
N ALA A 113 -3.90 -5.52 20.30
CA ALA A 113 -3.27 -6.75 20.78
C ALA A 113 -3.56 -7.96 19.88
N ALA A 114 -4.76 -8.02 19.29
CA ALA A 114 -5.10 -9.05 18.31
C ALA A 114 -4.25 -8.94 17.04
N TRP A 115 -4.00 -7.71 16.56
CA TRP A 115 -3.10 -7.49 15.42
C TRP A 115 -1.65 -7.86 15.75
N ASP A 116 -1.16 -7.51 16.94
CA ASP A 116 0.19 -7.87 17.38
C ASP A 116 0.36 -9.40 17.40
N SER A 117 -0.60 -10.10 18.01
CA SER A 117 -0.63 -11.57 18.05
C SER A 117 -0.72 -12.19 16.65
N TYR A 118 -1.48 -11.55 15.75
CA TYR A 118 -1.57 -11.97 14.36
C TYR A 118 -0.23 -11.84 13.63
N CYS A 119 0.49 -10.73 13.82
CA CYS A 119 1.83 -10.53 13.26
C CYS A 119 2.81 -11.58 13.79
N ASP A 120 2.78 -11.86 15.10
CA ASP A 120 3.68 -12.83 15.72
C ASP A 120 3.43 -14.25 15.19
N ARG A 121 2.15 -14.61 14.99
CA ARG A 121 1.76 -15.86 14.34
C ARG A 121 2.14 -15.91 12.86
N ALA A 122 2.00 -14.81 12.12
CA ALA A 122 2.41 -14.73 10.72
C ALA A 122 3.92 -15.00 10.57
N VAL A 123 4.73 -14.48 11.49
CA VAL A 123 6.17 -14.77 11.56
C VAL A 123 6.44 -16.25 11.85
N ALA A 124 5.74 -16.86 12.81
CA ALA A 124 5.90 -18.29 13.09
C ALA A 124 5.52 -19.18 11.88
N ARG A 125 4.45 -18.82 11.16
CA ARG A 125 4.04 -19.50 9.92
C ARG A 125 5.05 -19.30 8.81
N PHE A 126 5.63 -18.11 8.69
CA PHE A 126 6.71 -17.82 7.75
C PHE A 126 7.99 -18.59 8.08
N GLU A 127 8.37 -18.71 9.36
CA GLU A 127 9.52 -19.52 9.78
C GLU A 127 9.34 -20.97 9.33
N ALA A 128 8.21 -21.59 9.65
CA ALA A 128 7.88 -22.95 9.23
C ALA A 128 7.87 -23.08 7.70
N TRP A 129 7.20 -22.17 7.00
CA TRP A 129 7.11 -22.17 5.54
C TRP A 129 8.47 -22.00 4.86
N SER A 130 9.36 -21.19 5.43
CA SER A 130 10.70 -20.94 4.89
C SER A 130 11.66 -22.13 5.07
N ALA A 131 11.41 -22.98 6.07
CA ALA A 131 12.19 -24.17 6.36
C ALA A 131 11.80 -25.38 5.50
N ASP A 132 10.55 -25.44 5.03
CA ASP A 132 10.01 -26.56 4.25
C ASP A 132 10.56 -26.61 2.80
N GLY A 133 11.44 -27.59 2.53
CA GLY A 133 11.72 -28.16 1.20
C GLY A 133 12.27 -27.22 0.09
N PRO A 134 12.52 -27.74 -1.13
CA PRO A 134 12.74 -26.91 -2.31
C PRO A 134 11.40 -26.27 -2.69
N ARG A 135 11.33 -24.95 -2.69
CA ARG A 135 10.09 -24.24 -3.02
C ARG A 135 9.65 -24.61 -4.44
N PRO A 136 8.35 -24.80 -4.69
CA PRO A 136 7.85 -24.73 -6.05
C PRO A 136 8.16 -23.33 -6.54
N ALA A 137 8.82 -23.22 -7.69
CA ALA A 137 8.81 -22.01 -8.49
C ALA A 137 7.39 -21.66 -8.99
N GLU A 138 6.30 -22.05 -8.30
CA GLU A 138 4.96 -22.25 -8.88
C GLU A 138 3.79 -21.71 -8.04
N ARG A 139 3.88 -21.44 -6.73
CA ARG A 139 2.73 -20.85 -5.97
C ARG A 139 3.14 -19.85 -4.89
N MET A 140 2.53 -18.67 -4.94
CA MET A 140 2.54 -17.65 -3.87
C MET A 140 2.08 -18.23 -2.52
N PRO A 141 2.73 -17.90 -1.38
CA PRO A 141 2.26 -18.32 -0.07
C PRO A 141 0.97 -17.57 0.34
N PRO A 142 0.28 -18.03 1.40
CA PRO A 142 -0.82 -17.29 2.01
C PRO A 142 -0.42 -15.84 2.38
N VAL A 143 -1.39 -14.93 2.38
CA VAL A 143 -1.15 -13.47 2.50
C VAL A 143 -0.37 -13.10 3.77
N ASP A 144 -0.59 -13.79 4.89
CA ASP A 144 0.11 -13.54 6.15
C ASP A 144 1.59 -13.92 6.10
N VAL A 145 1.89 -15.08 5.52
CA VAL A 145 3.26 -15.53 5.25
C VAL A 145 3.94 -14.62 4.22
N LEU A 146 3.20 -14.20 3.20
CA LEU A 146 3.68 -13.25 2.20
C LEU A 146 4.01 -11.88 2.80
N MET A 147 3.21 -11.40 3.76
CA MET A 147 3.44 -10.16 4.50
C MET A 147 4.75 -10.21 5.29
N ALA A 148 5.02 -11.33 5.98
CA ALA A 148 6.28 -11.53 6.67
C ALA A 148 7.47 -11.58 5.70
N TRP A 149 7.34 -12.30 4.57
CA TRP A 149 8.40 -12.36 3.56
C TRP A 149 8.69 -11.00 2.92
N HIS A 150 7.62 -10.25 2.59
CA HIS A 150 7.70 -8.87 2.09
C HIS A 150 8.48 -7.98 3.06
N ALA A 151 8.11 -7.97 4.34
CA ALA A 151 8.78 -7.15 5.35
C ALA A 151 10.28 -7.51 5.50
N LEU A 152 10.64 -8.79 5.37
CA LEU A 152 12.06 -9.19 5.43
C LEU A 152 12.85 -8.71 4.20
N MET A 153 12.26 -8.76 2.99
CA MET A 153 12.93 -8.30 1.76
C MET A 153 13.14 -6.80 1.71
N LEU A 154 12.32 -6.01 2.40
CA LEU A 154 12.52 -4.56 2.57
C LEU A 154 13.68 -4.20 3.50
N HIS A 155 14.39 -5.19 4.03
CA HIS A 155 15.63 -5.03 4.78
C HIS A 155 16.76 -5.75 4.02
N PRO A 156 17.33 -5.12 2.98
CA PRO A 156 18.09 -5.82 1.96
C PRO A 156 19.39 -6.42 2.50
N ARG A 157 20.01 -5.80 3.53
CA ARG A 157 21.15 -6.40 4.24
C ARG A 157 20.77 -7.62 5.06
N ALA A 158 19.67 -7.54 5.81
CA ALA A 158 19.17 -8.66 6.63
C ALA A 158 18.77 -9.84 5.73
N TYR A 159 18.08 -9.57 4.62
CA TYR A 159 17.71 -10.57 3.64
C TYR A 159 18.94 -11.21 2.97
N ALA A 160 19.93 -10.41 2.55
CA ALA A 160 21.16 -10.92 1.97
C ALA A 160 21.91 -11.83 2.95
N HIS A 161 22.05 -11.40 4.21
CA HIS A 161 22.69 -12.21 5.27
C HIS A 161 21.95 -13.53 5.52
N PHE A 162 20.61 -13.51 5.54
CA PHE A 162 19.79 -14.72 5.63
C PHE A 162 20.08 -15.70 4.47
N ILE A 163 20.15 -15.20 3.23
CA ILE A 163 20.46 -16.02 2.06
C ILE A 163 21.91 -16.56 2.12
N GLU A 164 22.88 -15.74 2.52
CA GLU A 164 24.29 -16.15 2.70
C GLU A 164 24.45 -17.29 3.71
N LEU A 165 23.60 -17.33 4.74
CA LEU A 165 23.53 -18.41 5.74
C LEU A 165 22.72 -19.64 5.28
N GLY A 166 22.46 -19.78 3.98
CA GLY A 166 21.74 -20.91 3.40
C GLY A 166 20.22 -20.80 3.49
N GLY A 167 19.70 -19.60 3.74
CA GLY A 167 18.28 -19.29 3.66
C GLY A 167 17.72 -19.65 2.29
N ARG A 168 16.60 -20.37 2.26
CA ARG A 168 16.17 -21.00 1.01
C ARG A 168 15.53 -20.02 0.05
N LEU A 169 15.01 -18.85 0.46
CA LEU A 169 14.00 -18.01 -0.23
C LEU A 169 14.37 -17.45 -1.62
N GLY A 170 15.62 -17.60 -2.04
CA GLY A 170 16.07 -17.21 -3.38
C GLY A 170 16.12 -15.69 -3.55
N LEU A 171 16.56 -15.25 -4.74
CA LEU A 171 16.83 -13.84 -5.04
C LEU A 171 15.97 -13.28 -6.19
N ASP A 172 15.11 -14.11 -6.81
CA ASP A 172 14.26 -13.71 -7.94
C ASP A 172 13.11 -12.78 -7.50
N GLY A 173 12.75 -12.79 -6.21
CA GLY A 173 11.75 -11.91 -5.62
C GLY A 173 10.31 -12.39 -5.76
N LEU A 174 9.36 -11.45 -5.67
CA LEU A 174 7.94 -11.73 -5.78
C LEU A 174 7.49 -11.93 -7.23
N LYS A 175 6.57 -12.87 -7.44
CA LYS A 175 5.89 -13.05 -8.71
C LYS A 175 4.72 -12.08 -8.86
N TRP A 176 4.98 -10.94 -9.48
CA TRP A 176 4.00 -9.86 -9.63
C TRP A 176 2.69 -10.28 -10.34
N SER A 177 2.76 -11.23 -11.28
CA SER A 177 1.57 -11.73 -11.99
C SER A 177 0.58 -12.50 -11.11
N GLU A 178 1.03 -13.03 -9.97
CA GLU A 178 0.18 -13.82 -9.06
C GLU A 178 -0.51 -12.95 -8.00
N ILE A 179 -0.08 -11.69 -7.80
CA ILE A 179 -0.60 -10.81 -6.75
C ILE A 179 -2.11 -10.59 -6.86
N SER A 180 -2.64 -10.48 -8.09
CA SER A 180 -4.08 -10.25 -8.28
C SER A 180 -4.98 -11.42 -7.84
N ASN A 181 -4.38 -12.60 -7.63
CA ASN A 181 -5.09 -13.82 -7.24
C ASN A 181 -5.10 -14.01 -5.71
N LEU A 182 -4.46 -13.12 -4.96
CA LEU A 182 -4.42 -13.19 -3.51
C LEU A 182 -5.82 -13.01 -2.92
N THR A 183 -6.11 -13.80 -1.89
CA THR A 183 -7.31 -13.68 -1.07
C THR A 183 -6.91 -13.66 0.40
N ILE A 184 -7.60 -12.83 1.17
CA ILE A 184 -7.46 -12.84 2.63
C ILE A 184 -8.07 -14.17 3.12
N PRO A 185 -7.31 -15.02 3.84
CA PRO A 185 -7.84 -16.27 4.37
C PRO A 185 -8.80 -16.00 5.53
N ASP A 186 -9.63 -16.99 5.86
CA ASP A 186 -10.44 -16.95 7.08
C ASP A 186 -9.53 -16.78 8.31
N ILE A 187 -9.83 -15.77 9.12
CA ILE A 187 -9.07 -15.46 10.34
C ILE A 187 -9.72 -16.18 11.51
N ASP A 188 -9.05 -17.23 11.99
CA ASP A 188 -9.42 -17.96 13.20
C ASP A 188 -8.89 -17.24 14.45
N LEU A 189 -9.69 -16.35 15.05
CA LEU A 189 -9.29 -15.59 16.25
C LEU A 189 -8.84 -16.46 17.44
N PRO A 190 -9.51 -17.58 17.79
CA PRO A 190 -9.02 -18.49 18.83
C PRO A 190 -7.55 -18.90 18.68
N SER A 191 -7.08 -19.12 17.45
CA SER A 191 -5.68 -19.48 17.20
C SER A 191 -4.66 -18.38 17.54
N LEU A 192 -5.10 -17.12 17.69
CA LEU A 192 -4.26 -16.00 18.12
C LEU A 192 -3.94 -16.04 19.62
N SER A 193 -4.60 -16.91 20.40
CA SER A 193 -4.27 -17.13 21.82
C SER A 193 -2.93 -17.86 22.03
N THR A 194 -2.40 -18.50 20.97
CA THR A 194 -1.09 -19.15 21.04
C THR A 194 0.01 -18.09 20.98
N ALA A 195 0.82 -18.02 22.03
CA ALA A 195 1.93 -17.07 22.10
C ALA A 195 3.04 -17.44 21.10
N HIS A 196 3.44 -16.46 20.29
CA HIS A 196 4.57 -16.53 19.38
C HIS A 196 5.53 -15.37 19.68
N THR A 197 6.81 -15.49 19.33
CA THR A 197 7.82 -14.47 19.68
C THR A 197 7.80 -13.25 18.77
N GLY A 198 7.26 -13.38 17.57
CA GLY A 198 7.39 -12.38 16.51
C GLY A 198 8.82 -12.20 15.97
N VAL A 199 9.77 -13.03 16.40
CA VAL A 199 11.17 -13.04 15.95
C VAL A 199 11.35 -14.20 14.99
N PHE A 200 11.63 -13.90 13.72
CA PHE A 200 11.98 -14.90 12.73
C PHE A 200 13.36 -15.49 13.05
N THR A 201 13.47 -16.82 13.10
CA THR A 201 14.72 -17.53 13.35
C THR A 201 15.04 -18.53 12.24
N HIS A 202 16.10 -18.27 11.47
CA HIS A 202 16.67 -19.27 10.56
C HIS A 202 17.64 -20.17 11.32
N ARG A 203 17.51 -21.48 11.16
CA ARG A 203 18.26 -22.49 11.91
C ARG A 203 19.10 -23.37 11.00
N SER A 204 20.21 -23.87 11.53
CA SER A 204 20.97 -24.94 10.90
C SER A 204 20.16 -26.24 10.86
N PRO A 205 20.58 -27.24 10.07
CA PRO A 205 20.00 -28.59 10.11
C PRO A 205 20.04 -29.25 11.50
N THR A 206 20.98 -28.82 12.36
CA THR A 206 21.10 -29.29 13.75
C THR A 206 20.25 -28.48 14.75
N GLY A 207 19.44 -27.53 14.28
CA GLY A 207 18.53 -26.71 15.09
C GLY A 207 19.15 -25.45 15.71
N THR A 208 20.44 -25.20 15.47
CA THR A 208 21.16 -24.02 16.00
C THR A 208 20.66 -22.74 15.30
N PRO A 209 20.26 -21.68 16.02
CA PRO A 209 19.95 -20.38 15.42
C PRO A 209 21.17 -19.84 14.66
N LEU A 210 20.99 -19.51 13.38
CA LEU A 210 22.02 -18.90 12.53
C LEU A 210 21.73 -17.42 12.28
N PHE A 211 20.44 -17.05 12.20
CA PHE A 211 19.99 -15.69 11.96
C PHE A 211 18.67 -15.45 12.67
N THR A 212 18.52 -14.26 13.24
CA THR A 212 17.29 -13.82 13.89
C THR A 212 16.93 -12.42 13.45
N TYR A 213 15.65 -12.14 13.25
CA TYR A 213 15.16 -10.81 12.89
C TYR A 213 13.83 -10.52 13.58
N PRO A 214 13.62 -9.33 14.20
CA PRO A 214 12.36 -8.95 14.86
C PRO A 214 11.26 -8.63 13.83
N LEU A 215 10.86 -9.65 13.07
CA LEU A 215 10.10 -9.51 11.84
C LEU A 215 8.68 -9.00 12.09
N ALA A 216 8.06 -9.32 13.23
CA ALA A 216 6.74 -8.80 13.57
C ALA A 216 6.77 -7.28 13.81
N ALA A 217 7.86 -6.75 14.38
CA ALA A 217 8.05 -5.31 14.53
C ALA A 217 8.20 -4.64 13.15
N ALA A 218 8.98 -5.24 12.25
CA ALA A 218 9.11 -4.77 10.87
C ALA A 218 7.77 -4.77 10.12
N ILE A 219 6.96 -5.83 10.21
CA ILE A 219 5.60 -5.88 9.64
C ILE A 219 4.77 -4.68 10.11
N ARG A 220 4.78 -4.39 11.42
CA ARG A 220 4.02 -3.28 12.01
C ARG A 220 4.51 -1.91 11.53
N ARG A 221 5.81 -1.70 11.37
CA ARG A 221 6.35 -0.45 10.79
C ARG A 221 5.91 -0.28 9.33
N GLN A 222 6.00 -1.35 8.53
CA GLN A 222 5.62 -1.34 7.12
C GLN A 222 4.11 -1.18 6.89
N LEU A 223 3.27 -1.53 7.86
CA LEU A 223 1.82 -1.25 7.80
C LEU A 223 1.54 0.27 7.70
N SER A 224 2.31 1.11 8.40
CA SER A 224 2.12 2.56 8.34
C SER A 224 2.33 3.11 6.91
N PHE A 225 3.37 2.63 6.22
CA PHE A 225 3.63 2.92 4.82
C PHE A 225 2.51 2.39 3.92
N SER A 226 2.11 1.13 4.11
CA SER A 226 1.03 0.48 3.36
C SER A 226 -0.28 1.26 3.46
N THR A 227 -0.63 1.74 4.67
CA THR A 227 -1.82 2.57 4.90
C THR A 227 -1.70 3.93 4.20
N LYS A 228 -0.53 4.60 4.26
CA LYS A 228 -0.30 5.85 3.52
C LYS A 228 -0.51 5.64 2.02
N MET A 229 0.08 4.60 1.44
CA MET A 229 -0.09 4.27 0.01
C MET A 229 -1.54 3.97 -0.35
N ALA A 230 -2.24 3.14 0.43
CA ALA A 230 -3.63 2.77 0.19
C ALA A 230 -4.57 3.98 0.22
N ARG A 231 -4.31 4.98 1.08
CA ARG A 231 -5.07 6.23 1.16
C ARG A 231 -4.96 7.09 -0.10
N HIS A 232 -3.86 7.01 -0.84
CA HIS A 232 -3.74 7.69 -2.13
C HIS A 232 -4.58 7.05 -3.23
N ALA A 233 -4.98 5.78 -3.08
CA ALA A 233 -5.84 5.05 -4.01
C ALA A 233 -5.40 5.15 -5.49
N TRP A 234 -4.10 5.30 -5.76
CA TRP A 234 -3.61 5.60 -7.12
C TRP A 234 -4.04 4.58 -8.17
N LEU A 235 -4.24 3.30 -7.80
CA LEU A 235 -4.72 2.26 -8.72
C LEU A 235 -6.06 2.57 -9.38
N ARG A 236 -6.87 3.40 -8.73
CA ARG A 236 -8.20 3.82 -9.20
C ARG A 236 -8.16 5.20 -9.88
N SER A 237 -7.01 5.86 -9.91
CA SER A 237 -6.84 7.17 -10.53
C SER A 237 -6.76 7.06 -12.06
N PRO A 238 -7.41 7.97 -12.82
CA PRO A 238 -7.26 8.02 -14.28
C PRO A 238 -5.85 8.42 -14.73
N SER A 239 -4.97 8.83 -13.81
CA SER A 239 -3.59 9.25 -14.09
C SER A 239 -2.53 8.25 -13.65
N VAL A 240 -2.92 7.05 -13.19
CA VAL A 240 -2.03 6.07 -12.54
C VAL A 240 -0.76 5.75 -13.33
N ALA A 241 -0.87 5.56 -14.65
CA ALA A 241 0.29 5.25 -15.49
C ALA A 241 1.33 6.38 -15.48
N SER A 242 0.87 7.62 -15.59
CA SER A 242 1.70 8.83 -15.53
C SER A 242 2.27 9.06 -14.12
N THR A 243 1.48 8.84 -13.07
CA THR A 243 1.91 8.93 -11.66
C THR A 243 3.06 7.97 -11.38
N LEU A 244 2.90 6.69 -11.73
CA LEU A 244 3.94 5.68 -11.53
C LEU A 244 5.14 5.92 -12.46
N GLY A 245 4.93 6.44 -13.66
CA GLY A 245 6.00 6.88 -14.56
C GLY A 245 6.88 7.97 -13.93
N ARG A 246 6.26 9.01 -13.36
CA ARG A 246 6.96 10.09 -12.65
C ARG A 246 7.66 9.60 -11.39
N ALA A 247 7.00 8.77 -10.58
CA ALA A 247 7.60 8.16 -9.39
C ALA A 247 8.90 7.40 -9.74
N ARG A 248 8.90 6.63 -10.84
CA ARG A 248 10.09 5.92 -11.33
C ARG A 248 11.21 6.86 -11.77
N ALA A 249 10.87 7.93 -12.49
CA ALA A 249 11.85 8.94 -12.89
C ALA A 249 12.46 9.66 -11.68
N ARG A 250 11.64 10.00 -10.68
CA ARG A 250 12.08 10.59 -9.42
C ARG A 250 12.94 9.62 -8.60
N TYR A 251 12.61 8.33 -8.57
CA TYR A 251 13.45 7.30 -7.94
C TYR A 251 14.83 7.18 -8.59
N ALA A 252 14.92 7.26 -9.92
CA ALA A 252 16.22 7.26 -10.60
C ALA A 252 17.11 8.43 -10.14
N ARG A 253 16.52 9.63 -10.04
CA ARG A 253 17.19 10.86 -9.54
C ARG A 253 17.57 10.75 -8.07
N PHE A 254 16.66 10.26 -7.24
CA PHE A 254 16.92 9.97 -5.84
C PHE A 254 18.12 9.05 -5.67
N PHE A 255 18.18 7.95 -6.44
CA PHE A 255 19.28 7.00 -6.33
C PHE A 255 20.62 7.59 -6.81
N SER A 256 20.63 8.48 -7.80
CA SER A 256 21.86 9.19 -8.18
C SER A 256 22.40 10.06 -7.04
N LEU A 257 21.54 10.67 -6.23
CA LEU A 257 21.96 11.41 -5.03
C LEU A 257 22.49 10.48 -3.94
N VAL A 258 21.81 9.35 -3.69
CA VAL A 258 22.32 8.34 -2.75
C VAL A 258 23.71 7.83 -3.14
N ALA A 259 23.95 7.65 -4.45
CA ALA A 259 25.24 7.24 -4.98
C ALA A 259 26.30 8.34 -4.83
N ALA A 260 25.96 9.60 -5.11
CA ALA A 260 26.87 10.75 -5.02
C ALA A 260 27.22 11.13 -3.57
N HIS A 261 26.34 10.84 -2.61
CA HIS A 261 26.48 11.23 -1.21
C HIS A 261 26.44 10.00 -0.28
N PRO A 262 27.42 9.08 -0.34
CA PRO A 262 27.36 7.79 0.36
C PRO A 262 27.41 7.88 1.90
N ARG A 263 27.69 9.05 2.46
CA ARG A 263 27.71 9.32 3.91
C ARG A 263 26.48 10.07 4.40
N THR A 264 25.57 10.44 3.50
CA THR A 264 24.35 11.17 3.83
C THR A 264 23.18 10.18 3.84
N VAL A 265 22.38 10.23 4.90
CA VAL A 265 21.12 9.48 4.95
C VAL A 265 20.09 10.25 4.14
N MET A 266 19.59 9.63 3.07
CA MET A 266 18.60 10.24 2.19
C MET A 266 17.22 9.69 2.52
N VAL A 267 16.26 10.58 2.77
CA VAL A 267 14.87 10.22 3.09
C VAL A 267 14.02 10.30 1.83
N PRO A 268 13.42 9.20 1.34
CA PRO A 268 12.61 9.22 0.12
C PRO A 268 11.25 9.90 0.33
N THR A 269 10.72 10.56 -0.71
CA THR A 269 9.29 10.92 -0.75
C THR A 269 8.44 9.66 -0.95
N LEU A 270 7.14 9.74 -0.62
CA LEU A 270 6.25 8.56 -0.64
C LEU A 270 6.20 7.84 -2.01
N ASP A 271 6.18 8.59 -3.11
CA ASP A 271 6.24 8.06 -4.48
C ASP A 271 7.58 7.39 -4.80
N VAL A 272 8.69 7.98 -4.36
CA VAL A 272 10.05 7.43 -4.52
C VAL A 272 10.20 6.16 -3.69
N ASP A 273 9.70 6.15 -2.46
CA ASP A 273 9.79 5.02 -1.53
C ASP A 273 8.98 3.81 -2.03
N LEU A 274 7.80 4.04 -2.65
CA LEU A 274 7.07 2.97 -3.35
C LEU A 274 7.95 2.25 -4.38
N VAL A 275 8.61 3.01 -5.26
CA VAL A 275 9.46 2.40 -6.31
C VAL A 275 10.67 1.72 -5.68
N TRP A 276 11.25 2.32 -4.63
CA TRP A 276 12.37 1.73 -3.93
C TRP A 276 12.01 0.40 -3.26
N HIS A 277 10.90 0.34 -2.50
CA HIS A 277 10.39 -0.92 -1.93
C HIS A 277 10.12 -1.95 -3.03
N THR A 278 9.47 -1.53 -4.13
CA THR A 278 9.20 -2.42 -5.27
C THR A 278 10.50 -3.00 -5.85
N HIS A 279 11.58 -2.21 -5.87
CA HIS A 279 12.89 -2.66 -6.33
C HIS A 279 13.49 -3.70 -5.38
N GLN A 280 13.44 -3.46 -4.07
CA GLN A 280 13.95 -4.36 -3.03
C GLN A 280 13.25 -5.73 -3.02
N LEU A 281 11.98 -5.78 -3.44
CA LEU A 281 11.20 -7.01 -3.63
C LEU A 281 11.67 -7.86 -4.84
N SER A 282 12.75 -7.46 -5.50
CA SER A 282 13.54 -8.27 -6.45
C SER A 282 15.02 -8.28 -6.03
N PRO A 283 15.41 -9.07 -5.00
CA PRO A 283 16.71 -8.94 -4.33
C PRO A 283 17.93 -9.01 -5.25
N ALA A 284 17.96 -9.92 -6.23
CA ALA A 284 19.06 -10.00 -7.20
C ALA A 284 19.17 -8.74 -8.06
N ARG A 285 18.03 -8.26 -8.58
CA ARG A 285 17.95 -7.04 -9.42
C ARG A 285 18.41 -5.82 -8.61
N TYR A 286 17.90 -5.67 -7.39
CA TYR A 286 18.25 -4.56 -6.50
C TYR A 286 19.72 -4.57 -6.08
N LEU A 287 20.26 -5.74 -5.72
CA LEU A 287 21.67 -5.90 -5.36
C LEU A 287 22.58 -5.51 -6.53
N ALA A 288 22.26 -6.00 -7.74
CA ALA A 288 23.05 -5.73 -8.93
C ALA A 288 23.01 -4.24 -9.30
N PHE A 289 21.82 -3.62 -9.27
CA PHE A 289 21.65 -2.20 -9.50
C PHE A 289 22.40 -1.36 -8.46
N SER A 290 22.22 -1.65 -7.17
CA SER A 290 22.88 -0.93 -6.09
C SER A 290 24.40 -0.99 -6.21
N LYS A 291 24.97 -2.18 -6.45
CA LYS A 291 26.41 -2.33 -6.63
C LYS A 291 26.94 -1.56 -7.83
N ARG A 292 26.20 -1.54 -8.96
CA ARG A 292 26.60 -0.75 -10.13
C ARG A 292 26.55 0.75 -9.85
N ALA A 293 25.46 1.24 -9.27
CA ALA A 293 25.21 2.66 -9.11
C ALA A 293 25.93 3.29 -7.90
N ALA A 294 26.16 2.54 -6.82
CA ALA A 294 26.72 3.04 -5.56
C ALA A 294 28.10 2.46 -5.24
N ALA A 295 29.00 2.43 -6.24
CA ALA A 295 30.41 2.03 -6.08
C ALA A 295 30.62 0.68 -5.36
N GLY A 296 29.86 -0.35 -5.77
CA GLY A 296 29.95 -1.70 -5.23
C GLY A 296 29.18 -1.93 -3.93
N ARG A 297 28.46 -0.93 -3.41
CA ARG A 297 27.72 -1.01 -2.14
C ARG A 297 26.27 -1.42 -2.35
N LEU A 298 25.76 -2.27 -1.45
CA LEU A 298 24.33 -2.45 -1.28
C LEU A 298 23.78 -1.25 -0.49
N VAL A 299 22.92 -0.46 -1.13
CA VAL A 299 22.22 0.63 -0.46
C VAL A 299 21.16 0.01 0.44
N ASP A 300 21.20 0.39 1.72
CA ASP A 300 20.28 -0.14 2.73
C ASP A 300 19.03 0.74 2.81
N HIS A 301 17.94 0.16 3.30
CA HIS A 301 16.70 0.85 3.64
C HIS A 301 16.49 0.67 5.14
N ASP A 302 16.74 1.74 5.91
CA ASP A 302 16.62 1.74 7.37
C ASP A 302 15.30 2.43 7.74
N ASP A 303 14.33 1.62 8.17
CA ASP A 303 13.00 2.08 8.58
C ASP A 303 12.88 2.33 10.11
N GLU A 304 14.00 2.31 10.84
CA GLU A 304 14.05 2.49 12.30
C GLU A 304 14.45 3.92 12.75
N ILE A 305 14.64 4.84 11.81
CA ILE A 305 15.03 6.23 12.09
C ILE A 305 13.86 6.96 12.79
N ALA A 306 14.15 7.60 13.94
CA ALA A 306 13.16 8.38 14.70
C ALA A 306 12.63 9.61 13.95
N ASP A 307 11.35 9.96 14.17
CA ASP A 307 10.63 11.00 13.44
C ASP A 307 11.30 12.39 13.50
N GLU A 308 11.89 12.76 14.64
CA GLU A 308 12.58 14.04 14.80
C GLU A 308 13.82 14.13 13.91
N THR A 309 14.50 13.00 13.71
CA THR A 309 15.68 12.90 12.84
C THR A 309 15.28 12.91 11.37
N LEU A 310 14.14 12.28 11.03
CA LEU A 310 13.60 12.27 9.67
C LEU A 310 13.29 13.69 9.16
N GLY A 311 12.80 14.59 10.03
CA GLY A 311 12.51 15.98 9.64
C GLY A 311 13.73 16.76 9.18
N ALA A 312 14.84 16.67 9.92
CA ALA A 312 16.09 17.34 9.55
C ALA A 312 16.69 16.76 8.25
N LEU A 313 16.73 15.43 8.14
CA LEU A 313 17.22 14.74 6.94
C LEU A 313 16.38 15.05 5.69
N ALA A 314 15.07 15.25 5.85
CA ALA A 314 14.19 15.65 4.76
C ALA A 314 14.49 17.07 4.25
N ALA A 315 14.81 18.03 5.14
CA ALA A 315 15.19 19.38 4.75
C ALA A 315 16.52 19.39 3.96
N ASP A 316 17.51 18.64 4.44
CA ASP A 316 18.80 18.46 3.74
C ASP A 316 18.59 17.83 2.36
N MET A 317 17.73 16.80 2.27
CA MET A 317 17.38 16.16 1.00
C MET A 317 16.71 17.12 0.02
N GLN A 318 15.84 18.01 0.51
CA GLN A 318 15.20 19.02 -0.35
C GLN A 318 16.21 20.02 -0.92
N ALA A 319 17.17 20.48 -0.13
CA ALA A 319 18.22 21.38 -0.59
C ALA A 319 19.12 20.70 -1.63
N LEU A 320 19.57 19.46 -1.35
CA LEU A 320 20.39 18.67 -2.28
C LEU A 320 19.66 18.38 -3.59
N TRP A 321 18.37 18.05 -3.51
CA TRP A 321 17.55 17.84 -4.69
C TRP A 321 17.48 19.11 -5.53
N ALA A 322 17.14 20.26 -4.95
CA ALA A 322 17.03 21.52 -5.70
C ALA A 322 18.35 21.89 -6.38
N ASP A 323 19.49 21.73 -5.70
CA ASP A 323 20.83 21.99 -6.26
C ASP A 323 21.15 21.06 -7.45
N ALA A 324 20.91 19.76 -7.30
CA ALA A 324 21.23 18.78 -8.34
C ALA A 324 20.31 18.82 -9.57
N PHE A 325 19.15 19.47 -9.44
CA PHE A 325 18.02 19.30 -10.35
C PHE A 325 17.36 20.62 -10.76
N ASP A 326 18.16 21.68 -10.94
CA ASP A 326 17.75 22.98 -11.49
C ASP A 326 16.59 23.63 -10.74
N GLY A 327 16.59 23.52 -9.41
CA GLY A 327 15.55 24.09 -8.54
C GLY A 327 14.23 23.31 -8.53
N ASP A 328 14.19 22.10 -9.09
CA ASP A 328 13.00 21.24 -9.03
C ASP A 328 12.60 20.96 -7.57
N ALA A 329 11.29 20.85 -7.32
CA ALA A 329 10.77 20.66 -5.98
C ALA A 329 10.91 19.19 -5.55
N TYR A 330 11.56 18.96 -4.40
CA TYR A 330 11.65 17.61 -3.85
C TYR A 330 10.28 17.10 -3.40
N HIS A 331 9.56 17.86 -2.59
CA HIS A 331 8.20 17.50 -2.19
C HIS A 331 7.19 17.96 -3.24
N ALA A 332 6.29 17.06 -3.63
CA ALA A 332 5.18 17.33 -4.52
C ALA A 332 3.88 16.79 -3.92
N CYS A 333 2.77 17.49 -4.15
CA CYS A 333 1.45 16.95 -3.83
C CYS A 333 1.13 15.74 -4.72
N LEU A 334 0.75 14.65 -4.07
CA LEU A 334 0.53 13.32 -4.64
C LEU A 334 -0.96 12.96 -4.78
N CYS A 335 -1.85 13.95 -4.69
CA CYS A 335 -3.28 13.74 -4.88
C CYS A 335 -3.65 13.53 -6.34
N TRP A 336 -4.86 12.99 -6.58
CA TRP A 336 -5.33 12.74 -7.94
C TRP A 336 -5.44 14.01 -8.78
N ALA A 337 -5.83 15.14 -8.18
CA ALA A 337 -5.94 16.41 -8.90
C ALA A 337 -4.56 16.92 -9.36
N CYS A 338 -3.56 16.93 -8.48
CA CYS A 338 -2.20 17.37 -8.82
C CYS A 338 -1.52 16.39 -9.79
N GLU A 339 -1.63 15.08 -9.55
CA GLU A 339 -1.06 14.08 -10.45
C GLU A 339 -1.77 14.06 -11.82
N GLY A 340 -3.09 14.27 -11.84
CA GLY A 340 -3.89 14.44 -13.05
C GLY A 340 -3.49 15.68 -13.84
N GLY A 341 -3.35 16.82 -13.17
CA GLY A 341 -2.85 18.07 -13.78
C GLY A 341 -1.46 17.91 -14.39
N ARG A 342 -0.51 17.31 -13.65
CA ARG A 342 0.83 16.97 -14.17
C ARG A 342 0.79 15.98 -15.33
N ALA A 343 -0.25 15.15 -15.42
CA ALA A 343 -0.45 14.19 -16.50
C ALA A 343 -1.25 14.78 -17.69
N GLY A 344 -1.73 16.03 -17.60
CA GLY A 344 -2.58 16.64 -18.62
C GLY A 344 -3.99 16.04 -18.69
N VAL A 345 -4.45 15.36 -17.65
CA VAL A 345 -5.83 14.84 -17.55
C VAL A 345 -6.76 15.99 -17.18
N ASP A 346 -7.91 16.08 -17.85
CA ASP A 346 -8.94 17.07 -17.52
C ASP A 346 -9.36 16.93 -16.05
N GLY A 347 -9.25 18.02 -15.28
CA GLY A 347 -9.65 18.07 -13.88
C GLY A 347 -11.10 17.64 -13.66
N ARG A 348 -12.01 17.87 -14.62
CA ARG A 348 -13.40 17.39 -14.52
C ARG A 348 -13.49 15.86 -14.54
N ALA A 349 -12.64 15.20 -15.32
CA ALA A 349 -12.58 13.75 -15.38
C ALA A 349 -12.00 13.17 -14.09
N VAL A 350 -10.99 13.81 -13.50
CA VAL A 350 -10.44 13.44 -12.20
C VAL A 350 -11.50 13.55 -11.10
N GLU A 351 -12.22 14.68 -11.06
CA GLU A 351 -13.31 14.93 -10.12
C GLU A 351 -14.47 13.93 -10.26
N ALA A 352 -14.83 13.56 -11.48
CA ALA A 352 -15.85 12.55 -11.74
C ALA A 352 -15.41 11.18 -11.19
N ALA A 353 -14.18 10.75 -11.51
CA ALA A 353 -13.62 9.48 -11.02
C ALA A 353 -13.54 9.43 -9.48
N LEU A 354 -13.16 10.54 -8.83
CA LEU A 354 -13.16 10.64 -7.38
C LEU A 354 -14.57 10.46 -6.78
N ARG A 355 -15.59 11.09 -7.37
CA ARG A 355 -16.98 10.95 -6.90
C ARG A 355 -17.50 9.53 -7.06
N ASP A 356 -17.17 8.89 -8.18
CA ASP A 356 -17.55 7.51 -8.45
C ASP A 356 -16.91 6.55 -7.44
N GLU A 357 -15.62 6.74 -7.12
CA GLU A 357 -14.92 5.96 -6.11
C GLU A 357 -15.47 6.21 -4.69
N GLU A 358 -15.72 7.47 -4.31
CA GLU A 358 -16.36 7.82 -3.03
C GLU A 358 -17.76 7.18 -2.91
N ALA A 359 -18.51 7.13 -4.01
CA ALA A 359 -19.83 6.48 -4.05
C ALA A 359 -19.73 4.96 -3.95
N ALA A 360 -18.79 4.34 -4.67
CA ALA A 360 -18.54 2.90 -4.59
C ALA A 360 -18.09 2.48 -3.18
N GLY A 361 -17.26 3.29 -2.52
CA GLY A 361 -16.79 3.00 -1.18
C GLY A 361 -17.89 2.98 -0.12
N ARG A 362 -18.95 3.77 -0.29
CA ARG A 362 -20.13 3.78 0.61
C ARG A 362 -20.98 2.50 0.50
N GLY A 363 -20.75 1.66 -0.52
CA GLY A 363 -21.50 0.44 -0.80
C GLY A 363 -20.81 -0.89 -0.46
N GLY A 364 -19.61 -0.88 0.16
CA GLY A 364 -18.90 -2.11 0.54
C GLY A 364 -17.40 -2.17 0.22
N SER A 365 -16.70 -1.02 0.19
CA SER A 365 -15.23 -1.04 0.11
C SER A 365 -14.62 -1.57 1.41
N VAL A 366 -13.50 -2.28 1.26
CA VAL A 366 -12.69 -2.83 2.37
C VAL A 366 -12.04 -1.72 3.21
N LEU A 367 -11.94 -0.51 2.67
CA LEU A 367 -11.58 0.71 3.39
C LEU A 367 -12.79 1.65 3.44
N PRO A 368 -13.23 2.11 4.63
CA PRO A 368 -14.29 3.09 4.74
C PRO A 368 -13.96 4.34 3.92
N PRO A 369 -14.93 4.94 3.21
CA PRO A 369 -14.76 6.23 2.53
C PRO A 369 -14.25 7.34 3.44
N ALA A 370 -14.55 7.25 4.74
CA ALA A 370 -14.08 8.19 5.76
C ALA A 370 -12.57 8.04 6.08
N ASP A 371 -11.98 6.87 5.81
CA ASP A 371 -10.53 6.61 5.93
C ASP A 371 -9.79 6.88 4.61
N LEU A 372 -10.52 6.93 3.49
CA LEU A 372 -10.07 7.48 2.21
C LEU A 372 -10.19 9.01 2.26
N ALA A 373 -9.36 9.65 3.09
CA ALA A 373 -9.04 11.05 2.84
C ALA A 373 -8.21 11.09 1.57
N PHE A 374 -8.85 11.05 0.39
CA PHE A 374 -8.21 11.41 -0.87
C PHE A 374 -7.53 12.74 -0.59
N PRO A 375 -6.19 12.81 -0.52
CA PRO A 375 -5.55 14.00 0.01
C PRO A 375 -6.01 15.16 -0.87
N ARG A 376 -6.82 16.09 -0.35
CA ARG A 376 -7.25 17.23 -1.15
C ARG A 376 -6.10 18.24 -1.11
N CYS A 377 -6.01 19.10 -2.11
CA CYS A 377 -4.88 20.05 -2.19
C CYS A 377 -4.75 20.96 -0.96
N GLY A 378 -5.83 21.19 -0.20
CA GLY A 378 -5.79 21.92 1.07
C GLY A 378 -5.10 21.18 2.22
N ASP A 379 -4.98 19.85 2.13
CA ASP A 379 -4.43 18.99 3.18
C ASP A 379 -2.93 18.67 2.97
N CYS A 380 -2.35 19.05 1.81
CA CYS A 380 -1.01 18.62 1.40
C CYS A 380 0.13 19.61 1.75
N GLY A 381 -0.19 20.77 2.36
CA GLY A 381 0.74 21.63 3.09
C GLY A 381 1.94 22.25 2.35
N ASN A 382 2.16 21.98 1.06
CA ASN A 382 3.25 22.59 0.31
C ASN A 382 2.91 22.70 -1.18
N HIS A 383 2.55 23.90 -1.64
CA HIS A 383 2.40 24.22 -3.06
C HIS A 383 3.44 25.27 -3.46
N PRO A 384 4.11 25.13 -4.62
CA PRO A 384 4.55 26.32 -5.34
C PRO A 384 3.28 27.04 -5.80
N ASP A 385 3.16 28.35 -5.50
CA ASP A 385 1.96 29.20 -5.71
C ASP A 385 1.45 29.26 -7.17
N SER A 386 2.11 28.60 -8.12
CA SER A 386 1.89 28.70 -9.56
C SER A 386 0.79 27.79 -10.13
N CYS A 387 0.21 26.87 -9.36
CA CYS A 387 -0.65 25.81 -9.93
C CYS A 387 -2.17 25.92 -9.65
N CYS A 388 -2.66 26.92 -8.91
CA CYS A 388 -4.10 27.06 -8.65
C CYS A 388 -4.55 28.54 -8.61
N PRO A 389 -5.75 28.88 -9.16
CA PRO A 389 -6.33 30.21 -8.95
C PRO A 389 -6.67 30.38 -7.47
N SER A 390 -6.24 31.50 -6.90
CA SER A 390 -6.45 31.88 -5.51
C SER A 390 -7.94 31.89 -5.14
N VAL A 391 -8.33 31.11 -4.15
CA VAL A 391 -9.62 31.26 -3.45
C VAL A 391 -9.40 32.19 -2.27
N GLU A 392 -10.03 33.36 -2.30
CA GLU A 392 -10.01 34.32 -1.19
C GLU A 392 -10.59 33.69 0.08
N GLY A 393 -9.83 33.70 1.19
CA GLY A 393 -10.35 33.42 2.53
C GLY A 393 -9.74 32.25 3.32
N ALA A 394 -8.69 31.57 2.85
CA ALA A 394 -8.05 30.51 3.63
C ALA A 394 -7.05 31.08 4.64
N ALA A 395 -7.40 31.03 5.93
CA ALA A 395 -6.47 31.23 7.04
C ALA A 395 -5.42 30.11 7.02
N GLY A 396 -4.14 30.47 7.00
CA GLY A 396 -3.03 29.53 6.91
C GLY A 396 -2.94 28.60 8.11
N CYS A 397 -2.79 27.30 7.86
CA CYS A 397 -2.14 26.39 8.80
C CYS A 397 -0.83 25.91 8.16
N GLY A 398 0.28 26.43 8.67
CA GLY A 398 1.57 25.79 8.46
C GLY A 398 1.69 24.62 9.42
N SER A 399 2.21 23.49 8.95
CA SER A 399 3.31 22.73 9.58
C SER A 399 3.36 21.31 9.01
N GLY A 400 4.54 20.89 8.60
CA GLY A 400 4.83 19.48 8.38
C GLY A 400 4.91 18.74 9.71
N CYS A 401 4.43 17.51 9.72
CA CYS A 401 4.93 16.44 10.56
C CYS A 401 4.33 15.10 10.09
N GLY A 402 5.20 14.14 9.80
CA GLY A 402 4.86 12.75 10.04
C GLY A 402 4.54 12.63 11.52
N GLY A 403 3.31 12.24 11.83
CA GLY A 403 2.84 12.05 13.19
C GLY A 403 1.58 11.21 13.13
N GLY A 404 1.63 10.01 13.68
CA GLY A 404 0.48 9.12 13.75
C GLY A 404 -0.66 9.77 14.51
N CYS A 405 -1.77 10.04 13.84
CA CYS A 405 -3.05 10.29 14.49
C CYS A 405 -3.71 8.95 14.82
N GLY A 406 -3.19 8.30 15.86
CA GLY A 406 -3.83 7.19 16.57
C GLY A 406 -3.91 7.54 18.04
N GLY A 407 -4.99 8.20 18.47
CA GLY A 407 -5.22 8.54 19.87
C GLY A 407 -6.62 9.08 20.09
N GLU A 408 -7.44 8.32 20.80
CA GLU A 408 -8.76 8.71 21.27
C GLU A 408 -8.63 9.85 22.30
N GLY A 409 -9.19 11.02 22.00
CA GLY A 409 -9.21 12.15 22.94
C GLY A 409 -9.81 13.40 22.29
N GLY A 410 -10.98 13.82 22.77
CA GLY A 410 -11.81 14.88 22.17
C GLY A 410 -11.12 16.23 22.00
N CYS A 411 -11.44 16.89 20.87
CA CYS A 411 -11.19 18.30 20.62
C CYS A 411 -11.97 19.15 21.64
N GLY A 412 -11.24 19.77 22.57
CA GLY A 412 -11.75 20.77 23.48
C GLY A 412 -10.79 21.95 23.56
N SER A 413 -11.29 23.11 23.13
CA SER A 413 -10.79 24.46 23.44
C SER A 413 -9.49 24.93 22.74
N CYS A 414 -9.66 25.77 21.71
CA CYS A 414 -8.72 26.84 21.41
C CYS A 414 -9.47 28.17 21.53
N GLY A 415 -9.45 28.72 22.75
CA GLY A 415 -9.92 30.06 23.05
C GLY A 415 -9.02 31.14 22.43
N ALA A 416 -9.65 32.28 22.19
CA ALA A 416 -9.05 33.52 21.72
C ALA A 416 -7.86 33.99 22.56
N MET A 417 -6.85 34.58 21.91
CA MET A 417 -6.34 35.90 22.29
C MET A 417 -5.39 36.47 21.23
N ARG A 418 -5.83 37.59 20.65
CA ARG A 418 -5.16 38.76 20.04
C ARG A 418 -4.08 38.57 18.98
#